data_AF-A0A961F4A2-F1
#
_entry.id   AF-A0A961F4A2-F1
#
_cell.length_a   1.000
_cell.length_b   1.000
_cell.length_c   1.000
_cell.angle_alpha   90.00
_cell.angle_beta   90.00
_cell.angle_gamma   90.00
#
_symmetry.space_group_name_H-M   'P 1'
#
loop_
_entity.id
_entity.type
_entity.pdbx_description
1 polymer ?
#
loop_
_entity_poly.entity_id
_entity_poly.type
_entity_poly.pdbx_seq_one_letter_code
_entity_poly.pdbx_strand_id
1 'polypeptide(L)' 'LEEAVSRETLGHRNTFDGIDDPEVGAVGQVRSVPILSDRGAGLDRHLREFRQVLAMRDRLAARVDTARQIARLTAA' A
#
# COMPACT_ATOMS: atom_id res chain seq x y z
N LEU A 1 2.00 14.65 4.21
CA LEU A 1 3.04 13.68 4.64
C LEU A 1 3.77 13.09 3.44
N GLU A 2 3.05 12.67 2.40
CA GLU A 2 3.65 12.22 1.12
C GLU A 2 4.65 13.22 0.52
N GLU A 3 4.28 14.50 0.43
CA GLU A 3 5.19 15.53 -0.07
C GLU A 3 6.43 15.70 0.82
N ALA A 4 6.29 15.54 2.14
CA ALA A 4 7.41 15.59 3.07
C ALA A 4 8.36 14.41 2.88
N VAL A 5 7.84 13.20 2.61
CA VAL A 5 8.65 12.03 2.22
C VAL A 5 9.36 12.30 0.89
N SER A 6 8.67 12.87 -0.09
CA SER A 6 9.26 13.18 -1.41
C SER A 6 10.45 14.13 -1.30
N ARG A 7 10.37 15.16 -0.44
CA ARG A 7 11.48 16.11 -0.20
C ARG A 7 12.71 15.47 0.47
N GLU A 8 12.53 14.34 1.12
CA GLU A 8 13.61 13.56 1.76
C GLU A 8 14.18 12.47 0.84
N THR A 9 13.80 12.46 -0.44
CA THR A 9 14.35 11.56 -1.46
C THR A 9 15.75 12.02 -1.88
N LEU A 10 16.76 11.19 -1.62
CA LEU A 10 18.15 11.43 -1.96
C LEU A 10 18.51 10.97 -3.38
N GLY A 11 17.65 10.15 -3.99
CA GLY A 11 17.86 9.56 -5.30
C GLY A 11 16.90 8.39 -5.52
N HIS A 12 17.15 7.61 -6.57
CA HIS A 12 16.35 6.44 -6.89
C HIS A 12 17.26 5.24 -7.14
N ARG A 13 16.80 4.05 -6.76
CA ARG A 13 17.41 2.78 -7.17
C ARG A 13 16.39 1.93 -7.89
N ASN A 14 16.87 1.15 -8.84
CA ASN A 14 16.06 0.13 -9.47
C ASN A 14 16.02 -1.11 -8.58
N THR A 15 14.83 -1.63 -8.30
CA THR A 15 14.60 -2.84 -7.52
C THR A 15 13.68 -3.75 -8.33
N PHE A 16 14.08 -5.00 -8.48
CA PHE A 16 13.23 -6.03 -9.07
C PHE A 16 12.22 -6.48 -8.02
N ASP A 17 10.92 -6.38 -8.33
CA ASP A 17 9.83 -6.74 -7.41
C ASP A 17 9.36 -8.19 -7.57
N GLY A 18 10.11 -8.99 -8.34
CA GLY A 18 9.67 -10.29 -8.77
C GLY A 18 9.69 -11.36 -7.69
N ILE A 19 8.97 -12.42 -8.00
CA ILE A 19 8.92 -13.68 -7.26
C ILE A 19 9.50 -14.79 -8.13
N ASP A 20 10.03 -15.83 -7.51
CA ASP A 20 10.46 -17.02 -8.25
C ASP A 20 9.24 -17.91 -8.51
N ASP A 21 8.89 -18.05 -9.79
CA ASP A 21 7.91 -19.00 -10.26
C ASP A 21 8.61 -20.32 -10.63
N PRO A 22 8.15 -21.49 -10.16
CA PRO A 22 8.81 -22.77 -10.43
C PRO A 22 8.87 -23.17 -11.91
N GLU A 23 7.94 -22.69 -12.74
CA GLU A 23 7.82 -23.09 -14.15
C GLU A 23 8.54 -22.12 -15.09
N VAL A 24 8.52 -20.83 -14.78
CA VAL A 24 9.04 -19.78 -15.65
C VAL A 24 10.19 -18.96 -15.05
N GLY A 25 10.61 -19.28 -13.83
CA GLY A 25 11.68 -18.60 -13.11
C GLY A 25 11.25 -17.25 -12.53
N ALA A 26 12.19 -16.32 -12.39
CA ALA A 26 11.93 -15.03 -11.77
C ALA A 26 10.95 -14.17 -12.59
N VAL A 27 9.72 -13.97 -12.09
CA VAL A 27 8.67 -13.15 -12.71
C VAL A 27 8.47 -11.87 -11.93
N GLY A 28 8.64 -10.72 -12.60
CA GLY A 28 8.43 -9.41 -12.00
C GLY A 28 8.80 -8.26 -12.93
N GLN A 29 8.82 -7.06 -12.37
CA GLN A 29 9.16 -5.81 -13.01
C GLN A 29 10.29 -5.12 -12.26
N VAL A 30 11.18 -4.47 -13.01
CA VAL A 30 12.14 -3.53 -12.43
C VAL A 30 11.40 -2.23 -12.12
N ARG A 31 11.30 -1.88 -10.85
CA ARG A 31 10.69 -0.63 -10.38
C ARG A 31 11.74 0.33 -9.87
N SER A 32 11.58 1.61 -10.20
CA SER A 32 12.34 2.68 -9.57
C SER A 32 11.76 2.97 -8.19
N VAL A 33 12.56 2.82 -7.14
CA VAL A 33 12.17 3.12 -5.76
C VAL A 33 13.04 4.24 -5.18
N PRO A 34 12.47 5.17 -4.40
CA PRO A 34 13.23 6.26 -3.82
C PRO A 34 14.21 5.74 -2.77
N ILE A 35 15.40 6.34 -2.73
CA ILE A 35 16.35 6.23 -1.63
C ILE A 35 16.03 7.38 -0.68
N LEU A 36 15.60 7.07 0.53
CA LEU A 36 15.20 8.07 1.52
C LEU A 36 16.36 8.39 2.47
N SER A 37 16.38 9.62 2.98
CA SER A 37 17.17 9.95 4.19
C SER A 37 16.63 9.18 5.41
N ASP A 38 17.37 9.13 6.52
CA ASP A 38 16.90 8.53 7.78
C ASP A 38 15.60 9.18 8.26
N ARG A 39 15.50 10.50 8.11
CA ARG A 39 14.27 11.25 8.42
C ARG A 39 13.14 10.86 7.45
N GLY A 40 13.44 10.77 6.16
CA GLY A 40 12.50 10.31 5.14
C GLY A 40 11.96 8.92 5.43
N ALA A 41 12.82 7.98 5.85
CA ALA A 41 12.42 6.63 6.24
C ALA A 41 11.47 6.64 7.45
N GLY A 42 11.74 7.50 8.44
CA GLY A 42 10.84 7.70 9.59
C GLY A 42 9.47 8.24 9.18
N LEU A 43 9.43 9.24 8.27
CA LEU A 43 8.19 9.80 7.74
C LEU A 43 7.40 8.77 6.91
N ASP A 44 8.09 8.00 6.08
CA ASP A 44 7.48 6.97 5.24
C ASP A 44 6.86 5.84 6.09
N ARG A 45 7.50 5.47 7.21
CA ARG A 45 6.91 4.53 8.17
C ARG A 45 5.57 5.05 8.71
N HIS A 46 5.52 6.29 9.17
CA HIS A 46 4.27 6.87 9.67
C HIS A 46 3.19 6.96 8.58
N LEU A 47 3.59 7.31 7.36
CA LEU A 47 2.68 7.30 6.22
C LEU A 47 2.10 5.90 5.94
N ARG A 48 2.92 4.85 6.04
CA ARG A 48 2.46 3.46 5.91
C ARG A 48 1.48 3.08 7.02
N GLU A 49 1.76 3.44 8.26
CA GLU A 49 0.85 3.21 9.40
C GLU A 49 -0.50 3.91 9.19
N PHE A 50 -0.51 5.18 8.78
CA PHE A 50 -1.76 5.88 8.46
C PHE A 50 -2.55 5.22 7.35
N ARG A 51 -1.87 4.80 6.27
CA ARG A 51 -2.52 4.09 5.16
C ARG A 51 -3.13 2.76 5.59
N GLN A 52 -2.50 2.03 6.51
CA GLN A 52 -3.07 0.80 7.07
C GLN A 52 -4.37 1.08 7.83
N VAL A 53 -4.41 2.11 8.67
CA VAL A 53 -5.62 2.51 9.40
C VAL A 53 -6.74 2.89 8.42
N LEU A 54 -6.44 3.66 7.37
CA LEU A 54 -7.41 4.02 6.34
C LEU A 54 -7.95 2.77 5.62
N ALA A 55 -7.08 1.84 5.23
CA ALA A 55 -7.49 0.59 4.60
C ALA A 55 -8.37 -0.27 5.53
N MET A 56 -8.10 -0.30 6.83
CA MET A 56 -8.96 -0.99 7.80
C MET A 56 -10.34 -0.35 7.90
N ARG A 57 -10.41 0.99 7.95
CA ARG A 57 -11.66 1.74 7.94
C ARG A 57 -12.47 1.44 6.68
N ASP A 58 -11.84 1.47 5.52
CA ASP A 58 -12.54 1.27 4.24
C ASP A 58 -13.08 -0.17 4.13
N ARG A 59 -12.32 -1.16 4.61
CA ARG A 59 -12.81 -2.54 4.73
C ARG A 59 -14.01 -2.65 5.68
N LEU A 60 -13.98 -1.95 6.81
CA LEU A 60 -15.10 -1.96 7.75
C LEU A 60 -16.34 -1.30 7.13
N ALA A 61 -16.19 -0.17 6.45
CA ALA A 61 -17.28 0.50 5.75
C ALA A 61 -17.91 -0.44 4.70
N ALA A 62 -17.10 -1.08 3.86
CA ALA A 62 -17.57 -2.05 2.88
C ALA A 62 -18.35 -3.21 3.51
N ARG A 63 -17.90 -3.74 4.66
CA ARG A 63 -18.61 -4.80 5.40
C ARG A 63 -19.97 -4.33 5.92
N VAL A 64 -20.04 -3.12 6.47
CA VAL A 64 -21.29 -2.54 6.96
C VAL A 64 -22.28 -2.33 5.82
N ASP A 65 -21.83 -1.79 4.70
CA ASP A 65 -22.69 -1.55 3.53
C ASP A 65 -23.18 -2.87 2.92
N THR A 66 -22.31 -3.88 2.85
CA THR A 66 -22.71 -5.23 2.44
C THR A 66 -23.78 -5.81 3.38
N ALA A 67 -23.60 -5.70 4.70
CA ALA A 67 -24.58 -6.19 5.67
C ALA A 67 -25.95 -5.48 5.51
N ARG A 68 -25.94 -4.15 5.28
CA ARG A 68 -27.16 -3.38 5.00
C ARG A 68 -27.84 -3.83 3.72
N GLN A 69 -27.07 -4.10 2.66
CA GLN A 69 -27.60 -4.58 1.39
C GLN A 69 -28.27 -5.95 1.55
N ILE A 70 -27.63 -6.88 2.24
CA ILE A 70 -28.20 -8.20 2.54
C ILE A 70 -29.49 -8.05 3.34
N ALA A 71 -29.51 -7.25 4.41
CA ALA A 71 -30.69 -7.04 5.24
C ALA A 71 -31.90 -6.52 4.44
N ARG A 72 -31.67 -5.60 3.48
CA ARG A 72 -32.71 -5.09 2.58
C ARG A 72 -33.25 -6.17 1.65
N LEU A 73 -32.37 -7.01 1.10
CA LEU A 73 -32.77 -8.10 0.20
C LEU A 73 -33.54 -9.19 0.94
N THR A 74 -33.21 -9.46 2.20
CA THR A 74 -33.91 -10.48 3.01
C THR A 74 -35.24 -10.00 3.59
N ALA A 75 -35.47 -8.69 3.64
CA ALA A 75 -36.70 -8.09 4.15
C ALA A 75 -37.75 -7.80 3.06
N ALA A 76 -37.38 -7.96 1.78
CA ALA A 76 -38.26 -7.88 0.61
C ALA A 76 -38.75 -9.28 0.22
#